data_AF-A0A6A7FSQ5-F1
#
_entry.id   AF-A0A6A7FSQ5-F1
#
_cell.length_a   1.000
_cell.length_b   1.000
_cell.length_c   1.000
_cell.angle_alpha   90.00
_cell.angle_beta   90.00
_cell.angle_gamma   90.00
#
_symmetry.space_group_name_H-M   'P 1'
#
loop_
_entity.id
_entity.type
_entity.pdbx_description
1 polymer ?
#
loop_
_entity_poly.entity_id
_entity_poly.type
_entity_poly.pdbx_seq_one_letter_code
_entity_poly.pdbx_strand_id
1 'polypeptide(L)'
;MQDSGKQNFLIDGFPRNQNNLEGWNKQMGEKANLKFVLFFNCPLEVCTQRCMDRGAAGSGRSDDNMESLKKRFDTYMNATMPIIDHYEKLNLVKKIQADKTSDEIFSEVKKLFQ
;
A
#
# COMPACT_ATOMS: atom_id res chain seq x y z
N MET A 1 -23.94 -4.25 8.22
CA MET A 1 -23.44 -3.18 7.33
C MET A 1 -24.61 -2.71 6.49
N GLN A 2 -24.87 -1.40 6.44
CA GLN A 2 -25.87 -0.84 5.52
C GLN A 2 -25.32 -0.88 4.09
N ASP A 3 -26.17 -1.17 3.11
CA ASP A 3 -25.79 -1.17 1.70
C ASP A 3 -25.53 0.28 1.23
N SER A 4 -24.35 0.52 0.69
CA SER A 4 -23.94 1.83 0.17
C SER A 4 -24.23 2.00 -1.33
N GLY A 5 -24.64 0.93 -2.02
CA GLY A 5 -24.74 0.88 -3.48
C GLY A 5 -23.40 1.02 -4.21
N LYS A 6 -22.27 1.11 -3.49
CA LYS A 6 -20.93 1.21 -4.07
C LYS A 6 -20.36 -0.18 -4.33
N GLN A 7 -19.77 -0.35 -5.52
CA GLN A 7 -19.19 -1.63 -5.96
C GLN A 7 -17.65 -1.58 -6.07
N ASN A 8 -17.05 -0.41 -5.90
CA ASN A 8 -15.60 -0.22 -5.95
C ASN A 8 -15.03 -0.19 -4.54
N PHE A 9 -13.90 -0.87 -4.36
CA PHE A 9 -13.23 -1.00 -3.08
C PHE A 9 -11.76 -0.62 -3.22
N LEU A 10 -11.25 0.13 -2.25
CA LEU A 10 -9.81 0.27 -2.03
C LEU A 10 -9.44 -0.64 -0.88
N ILE A 11 -8.50 -1.55 -1.12
CA ILE A 11 -7.98 -2.48 -0.13
C ILE A 11 -6.59 -2.01 0.26
N ASP A 12 -6.40 -1.74 1.55
CA ASP A 12 -5.13 -1.29 2.11
C ASP A 12 -4.66 -2.28 3.18
N GLY A 13 -3.37 -2.55 3.20
CA GLY A 13 -2.74 -3.48 4.13
C GLY A 13 -2.98 -4.97 3.84
N PHE A 14 -3.53 -5.32 2.67
CA PHE A 14 -3.67 -6.71 2.21
C PHE A 14 -3.61 -6.76 0.66
N PRO A 15 -2.96 -7.77 0.06
CA PRO A 15 -2.14 -8.83 0.68
C PRO A 15 -0.77 -8.33 1.16
N ARG A 16 -0.23 -8.90 2.25
CA ARG A 16 1.10 -8.52 2.78
C ARG A 16 2.22 -9.50 2.43
N ASN A 17 1.85 -10.72 2.04
CA ASN A 17 2.76 -11.80 1.68
C ASN A 17 2.10 -12.75 0.66
N GLN A 18 2.88 -13.70 0.16
CA GLN A 18 2.44 -14.66 -0.85
C GLN A 18 1.23 -15.51 -0.40
N ASN A 19 1.19 -15.97 0.84
CA ASN A 19 0.06 -16.75 1.36
C ASN A 19 -1.25 -15.92 1.37
N ASN A 20 -1.16 -14.62 1.64
CA ASN A 20 -2.31 -13.72 1.55
C ASN A 20 -2.80 -13.59 0.10
N LEU A 21 -1.88 -13.45 -0.86
CA LEU A 21 -2.20 -13.35 -2.29
C LEU A 21 -2.88 -14.64 -2.80
N GLU A 22 -2.38 -15.80 -2.39
CA GLU A 22 -2.99 -17.09 -2.73
C GLU A 22 -4.39 -17.24 -2.15
N GLY A 23 -4.57 -16.86 -0.88
CA GLY A 23 -5.88 -16.82 -0.23
C GLY A 23 -6.85 -15.88 -0.95
N TRP A 24 -6.38 -14.70 -1.36
CA TRP A 24 -7.17 -13.77 -2.17
C TRP A 24 -7.62 -14.39 -3.48
N ASN A 25 -6.69 -14.94 -4.26
CA ASN A 25 -6.99 -15.51 -5.56
C ASN A 25 -7.99 -16.67 -5.45
N LYS A 26 -7.84 -17.53 -4.43
CA LYS A 26 -8.77 -18.63 -4.18
C LYS A 26 -10.20 -18.16 -3.84
N GLN A 27 -10.32 -17.10 -3.03
CA GLN A 27 -11.62 -16.69 -2.50
C GLN A 27 -12.33 -15.64 -3.35
N MET A 28 -11.55 -14.77 -3.99
CA MET A 28 -12.01 -13.54 -4.64
C MET A 28 -11.67 -13.48 -6.13
N GLY A 29 -10.81 -14.36 -6.66
CA GLY A 29 -10.35 -14.29 -8.06
C GLY A 29 -11.48 -14.30 -9.09
N GLU A 30 -12.58 -15.00 -8.82
CA GLU A 30 -13.77 -15.04 -9.67
C GLU A 30 -14.87 -14.06 -9.25
N LYS A 31 -14.76 -13.45 -8.07
CA LYS A 31 -15.80 -12.60 -7.46
C LYS A 31 -15.49 -11.11 -7.55
N ALA A 32 -14.21 -10.77 -7.66
CA ALA A 32 -13.74 -9.40 -7.69
C ALA A 32 -12.93 -9.15 -8.96
N ASN A 33 -13.26 -8.05 -9.65
CA ASN A 33 -12.46 -7.56 -10.76
C ASN A 33 -11.37 -6.62 -10.23
N LEU A 34 -10.13 -7.11 -10.15
CA LEU A 34 -8.98 -6.28 -9.78
C LEU A 34 -8.64 -5.30 -10.90
N LYS A 35 -8.92 -4.01 -10.69
CA LYS A 35 -8.66 -2.96 -11.69
C LYS A 35 -7.19 -2.63 -11.84
N PHE A 36 -6.50 -2.39 -10.72
CA PHE A 36 -5.07 -2.12 -10.65
C PHE A 36 -4.58 -2.15 -9.20
N VAL A 37 -3.26 -2.16 -9.03
CA VAL A 37 -2.56 -1.99 -7.76
C VAL A 37 -1.97 -0.59 -7.73
N LEU A 38 -2.34 0.22 -6.75
CA LEU A 38 -1.73 1.53 -6.51
C LEU A 38 -0.46 1.34 -5.67
N PHE A 39 0.69 1.69 -6.21
CA PHE A 39 1.97 1.54 -5.52
C PHE A 39 2.62 2.90 -5.25
N PHE A 40 2.64 3.31 -3.98
CA PHE A 40 3.37 4.49 -3.53
C PHE A 40 4.84 4.15 -3.30
N ASN A 41 5.69 4.59 -4.23
CA ASN A 41 7.13 4.45 -4.13
C ASN A 41 7.70 5.66 -3.39
N CYS A 42 8.30 5.43 -2.23
CA CYS A 42 8.88 6.47 -1.39
C CYS A 42 10.24 6.01 -0.87
N PRO A 43 11.28 6.88 -0.89
CA PRO A 43 12.56 6.57 -0.27
C PRO A 43 12.39 6.20 1.21
N LEU A 44 13.23 5.27 1.68
CA LEU A 44 13.18 4.78 3.06
C LEU A 44 13.43 5.91 4.06
N GLU A 45 14.33 6.84 3.71
CA GLU A 45 14.70 7.98 4.54
C GLU A 45 13.47 8.88 4.79
N VAL A 46 12.69 9.15 3.75
CA VAL A 46 11.46 9.96 3.84
C VAL A 46 10.38 9.22 4.64
N CYS A 47 10.20 7.91 4.41
CA CYS A 47 9.29 7.08 5.20
C CYS A 47 9.65 7.07 6.69
N THR A 48 10.95 6.97 6.98
CA THR A 48 11.49 6.96 8.34
C THR A 48 11.22 8.29 9.02
N GLN A 49 11.58 9.40 8.39
CA GLN A 49 11.33 10.74 8.92
C GLN A 49 9.85 10.95 9.25
N ARG A 50 8.95 10.64 8.30
CA ARG A 50 7.49 10.79 8.50
C ARG A 50 6.95 9.95 9.67
N CYS A 51 7.49 8.75 9.89
CA CYS A 51 7.06 7.91 11.01
C CYS A 51 7.59 8.43 12.35
N MET A 52 8.83 8.93 12.38
CA MET A 52 9.40 9.54 13.58
C MET A 52 8.67 10.84 13.95
N ASP A 53 8.38 11.71 12.97
CA ASP A 53 7.61 12.94 13.18
C ASP A 53 6.22 12.64 13.74
N ARG A 54 5.56 11.60 13.21
CA ARG A 54 4.25 11.14 13.70
C ARG A 54 4.34 10.63 15.15
N GLY A 55 5.37 9.85 15.49
CA GLY A 55 5.61 9.42 16.87
C GLY A 55 5.84 10.60 17.82
N ALA A 56 6.68 11.57 17.40
CA ALA A 56 6.98 12.77 18.17
C ALA A 56 5.76 13.69 18.36
N ALA A 57 4.85 13.73 17.38
CA ALA A 57 3.59 14.47 17.47
C ALA A 57 2.55 13.82 18.41
N GLY A 58 2.89 12.71 19.09
CA GLY A 58 2.02 12.07 20.06
C GLY A 58 0.95 11.19 19.43
N SER A 59 1.26 10.49 18.33
CA SER A 59 0.31 9.60 17.64
C SER A 59 -0.31 8.50 18.51
N GLY A 60 0.28 8.22 19.69
CA GLY A 60 -0.12 7.11 20.57
C GLY A 60 0.22 5.73 20.00
N ARG A 61 0.95 5.68 18.86
CA ARG A 61 1.35 4.44 18.22
C ARG A 61 2.66 3.93 18.80
N SER A 62 2.63 2.74 19.37
CA SER A 62 3.83 2.09 19.90
C SER A 62 4.83 1.67 18.82
N ASP A 63 4.40 1.60 17.56
CA ASP A 63 5.23 1.16 16.42
C ASP A 63 5.91 2.30 15.64
N ASP A 64 5.72 3.56 16.05
CA ASP A 64 6.40 4.72 15.45
C ASP A 64 7.82 4.89 16.07
N ASN A 65 8.69 3.90 15.86
CA ASN A 65 10.09 3.91 16.30
C ASN A 65 11.02 3.21 15.29
N MET A 66 12.33 3.48 15.39
CA MET A 66 13.34 2.98 14.44
C MET A 66 13.40 1.46 14.33
N GLU A 67 13.26 0.74 15.45
CA GLU A 67 13.30 -0.73 15.46
C GLU A 67 12.12 -1.32 14.68
N SER A 68 10.91 -0.82 14.96
CA SER A 68 9.68 -1.23 14.30
C SER A 68 9.71 -0.89 12.81
N LEU A 69 10.25 0.27 12.45
CA LEU A 69 10.41 0.70 11.06
C LEU A 69 11.35 -0.22 10.28
N LYS A 70 12.51 -0.55 10.85
CA LYS A 70 13.46 -1.48 10.23
C LYS A 70 12.81 -2.84 9.96
N LYS A 71 12.14 -3.41 10.97
CA LYS A 71 11.44 -4.70 10.82
C LYS A 71 10.32 -4.63 9.77
N ARG A 72 9.58 -3.53 9.71
CA ARG A 72 8.52 -3.32 8.69
C ARG A 72 9.12 -3.20 7.29
N PHE A 73 10.23 -2.50 7.14
CA PHE A 73 10.94 -2.38 5.86
C PHE A 73 11.47 -3.75 5.39
N ASP A 74 12.14 -4.49 6.27
CA ASP A 74 12.64 -5.82 5.94
C ASP A 74 11.50 -6.77 5.54
N THR A 75 10.38 -6.73 6.27
CA THR A 75 9.18 -7.51 5.92
C THR A 75 8.61 -7.08 4.57
N TYR A 76 8.54 -5.77 4.33
CA TYR A 76 8.03 -5.21 3.09
C TYR A 76 8.86 -5.67 1.88
N MET A 77 10.19 -5.55 1.96
CA MET A 77 11.10 -5.96 0.89
C MET A 77 11.04 -7.47 0.61
N ASN A 78 10.96 -8.29 1.65
CA ASN A 78 11.03 -9.75 1.49
C ASN A 78 9.68 -10.40 1.17
N ALA A 79 8.56 -9.82 1.65
CA ALA A 79 7.25 -10.46 1.55
C ALA A 79 6.26 -9.68 0.67
N THR A 80 6.34 -8.35 0.65
CA THR A 80 5.38 -7.50 -0.09
C THR A 80 5.89 -7.14 -1.48
N MET A 81 7.17 -6.83 -1.67
CA MET A 81 7.71 -6.51 -3.00
C MET A 81 7.53 -7.61 -4.05
N PRO A 82 7.68 -8.91 -3.74
CA PRO A 82 7.40 -9.97 -4.72
C PRO A 82 5.96 -9.94 -5.26
N ILE A 83 5.00 -9.43 -4.47
CA ILE A 83 3.60 -9.26 -4.90
C ILE A 83 3.50 -8.10 -5.89
N ILE A 84 4.20 -6.99 -5.63
CA ILE A 84 4.27 -5.86 -6.55
C ILE A 84 4.90 -6.31 -7.87
N ASP A 85 6.01 -7.04 -7.83
CA ASP A 85 6.68 -7.57 -9.02
C ASP A 85 5.75 -8.50 -9.83
N HIS A 86 4.94 -9.32 -9.15
CA HIS A 86 3.94 -10.15 -9.80
C HIS A 86 2.92 -9.32 -10.58
N TYR A 87 2.34 -8.27 -9.96
CA TYR A 87 1.37 -7.40 -10.63
C TYR A 87 2.00 -6.46 -11.68
N GLU A 88 3.28 -6.10 -11.52
CA GLU A 88 4.00 -5.28 -12.49
C GLU A 88 4.19 -6.05 -13.81
N LYS A 89 4.49 -7.36 -13.74
CA LYS A 89 4.52 -8.26 -14.92
C LYS A 89 3.16 -8.38 -15.63
N LEU A 90 2.06 -8.14 -14.93
CA LEU A 90 0.70 -8.14 -15.48
C LEU A 90 0.26 -6.75 -15.99
N ASN A 91 1.14 -5.74 -15.93
CA ASN A 91 0.82 -4.34 -16.26
C ASN A 91 -0.32 -3.75 -15.40
N LEU A 92 -0.52 -4.28 -14.19
CA LEU A 92 -1.57 -3.83 -13.26
C LEU A 92 -1.09 -2.83 -12.22
N VAL A 93 0.21 -2.55 -12.13
CA VAL A 93 0.76 -1.60 -11.15
C VAL A 93 0.69 -0.16 -11.69
N LYS A 94 0.11 0.74 -10.90
CA LYS A 94 0.18 2.18 -11.08
C LYS A 94 1.10 2.76 -10.01
N LYS A 95 2.34 3.08 -10.40
CA LYS A 95 3.38 3.62 -9.51
C LYS A 95 3.23 5.13 -9.35
N ILE A 96 3.28 5.61 -8.11
CA ILE A 96 3.25 7.03 -7.72
C ILE A 96 4.51 7.35 -6.93
N GLN A 97 5.19 8.44 -7.28
CA GLN A 97 6.30 8.98 -6.48
C GLN A 97 5.72 9.68 -5.25
N ALA A 98 5.98 9.11 -4.07
CA ALA A 98 5.32 9.49 -2.82
C ALA A 98 6.19 10.32 -1.87
N ASP A 99 7.23 10.96 -2.40
CA ASP A 99 8.14 11.88 -1.71
C ASP A 99 7.71 13.36 -1.79
N LYS A 100 6.65 13.67 -2.56
CA LYS A 100 6.04 15.00 -2.71
C LYS A 100 5.04 15.34 -1.58
N THR A 101 4.40 16.51 -1.69
CA THR A 101 3.32 16.91 -0.77
C THR A 101 2.05 16.07 -0.98
N SER A 102 1.16 16.04 0.02
CA SER A 102 -0.11 15.29 -0.05
C SER A 102 -0.97 15.71 -1.24
N ASP A 103 -1.01 17.00 -1.54
CA ASP A 103 -1.90 17.57 -2.56
C ASP A 103 -1.39 17.26 -3.97
N GLU A 104 -0.08 17.27 -4.17
CA GLU A 104 0.56 16.84 -5.41
C GLU A 104 0.32 15.35 -5.65
N ILE A 105 0.57 14.51 -4.64
CA ILE A 105 0.35 13.06 -4.70
C ILE A 105 -1.13 12.76 -4.99
N PHE A 106 -2.05 13.43 -4.28
CA PHE A 106 -3.49 13.24 -4.50
C PHE A 106 -3.90 13.63 -5.93
N SER A 107 -3.34 14.72 -6.45
CA SER A 107 -3.59 15.16 -7.83
C SER A 107 -3.08 14.15 -8.87
N GLU A 108 -1.95 13.48 -8.62
CA GLU A 108 -1.47 12.39 -9.47
C GLU A 108 -2.36 11.14 -9.37
N VAL A 109 -2.70 10.72 -8.14
CA VAL A 109 -3.58 9.57 -7.91
C VAL A 109 -4.94 9.77 -8.58
N LYS A 110 -5.52 10.97 -8.46
CA LYS A 110 -6.82 11.28 -9.06
C LYS A 110 -6.85 11.04 -10.57
N LYS A 111 -5.74 11.26 -11.28
CA LYS A 111 -5.65 11.00 -12.74
C LYS A 111 -5.75 9.52 -13.09
N LEU A 112 -5.51 8.61 -12.14
CA LEU A 112 -5.60 7.16 -12.34
C LEU A 112 -7.02 6.60 -12.21
N PHE A 113 -7.93 7.36 -11.59
CA PHE A 113 -9.31 6.96 -11.31
C PHE A 113 -10.34 7.65 -12.21
N GLN A 114 -9.89 8.35 -13.26
CA GLN A 114 -10.73 9.00 -14.26
C GLN A 114 -11.19 8.02 -15.34
#